data_AF-A0A7J3XVC6-F1
#
_entry.id   AF-A0A7J3XVC6-F1
#
_cell.length_a   1.000
_cell.length_b   1.000
_cell.length_c   1.000
_cell.angle_alpha   90.00
_cell.angle_beta   90.00
_cell.angle_gamma   90.00
#
_symmetry.space_group_name_H-M   'P 1'
#
loop_
_entity.id
_entity.type
_entity.pdbx_description
1 polymer ?
#
loop_
_entity_poly.entity_id
_entity_poly.type
_entity_poly.pdbx_seq_one_letter_code
_entity_poly.pdbx_strand_id
1 'polypeptide(L)'
;RAVMAKAIPPSLALSWGVGIGLFLMFIGFANAEIAVAGVGVPVKVGDLRSLRPLVATVRTRITLAVYLKRVPGSILLGILITMAIAAAVGLPTVHPEAQLGFPNWGEVLGRLDVLGALMVPQLIPIIVLLFLVDIFDTLGTVAGLAAKAGYTDEKGRIVGVDRVFHVDALATTFGAVFGTSTTGTYIESATGIEAGGKTGLTSVVTGILFLVCLPLVPFISMLKPEFLTLAGAPALIVVGIVMLSVLSKMNLEDPTQVIPLAVTVGFMIFTYNITLGIAASLVAYPLVAAAVGRAREVHPVAWAMAVLGFVLFVMYPYGS
;
A
#
# COMPACT_ATOMS: atom_id res chain seq x y z
N ARG A 1 3.86 -20.33 -2.09
CA ARG A 1 3.91 -18.89 -2.46
C ARG A 1 4.27 -18.72 -3.95
N ALA A 2 5.43 -19.25 -4.38
CA ALA A 2 5.88 -19.38 -5.78
C ALA A 2 4.83 -19.77 -6.85
N VAL A 3 4.22 -20.95 -6.68
CA VAL A 3 3.23 -21.51 -7.60
C VAL A 3 1.95 -20.66 -7.65
N MET A 4 1.59 -20.03 -6.53
CA MET A 4 0.43 -19.13 -6.45
C MET A 4 0.65 -17.90 -7.32
N ALA A 5 1.82 -17.27 -7.24
CA ALA A 5 2.08 -16.09 -8.05
C ALA A 5 2.19 -16.35 -9.55
N LYS A 6 2.65 -17.54 -9.98
CA LYS A 6 2.62 -17.95 -11.40
C LYS A 6 1.22 -18.23 -11.91
N ALA A 7 0.26 -18.46 -11.01
CA ALA A 7 -1.13 -18.73 -11.32
C ALA A 7 -2.00 -17.47 -11.32
N ILE A 8 -1.47 -16.33 -10.90
CA ILE A 8 -2.20 -15.06 -10.91
C ILE A 8 -2.30 -14.58 -12.36
N PRO A 9 -3.52 -14.39 -12.87
CA PRO A 9 -3.74 -13.77 -14.17
C PRO A 9 -3.13 -12.36 -14.22
N PRO A 10 -2.48 -11.97 -15.32
CA PRO A 10 -1.92 -10.63 -15.46
C PRO A 10 -2.97 -9.52 -15.26
N SER A 11 -4.21 -9.75 -15.68
CA SER A 11 -5.32 -8.81 -15.49
C SER A 11 -5.64 -8.52 -14.02
N LEU A 12 -5.49 -9.52 -13.14
CA LEU A 12 -5.66 -9.34 -11.69
C LEU A 12 -4.52 -8.50 -11.10
N ALA A 13 -3.28 -8.76 -11.51
CA ALA A 13 -2.13 -7.96 -11.09
C ALA A 13 -2.28 -6.47 -11.48
N LEU A 14 -2.79 -6.20 -12.70
CA LEU A 14 -3.10 -4.84 -13.15
C LEU A 14 -4.23 -4.22 -12.30
N SER A 15 -5.27 -5.00 -11.99
CA SER A 15 -6.38 -4.55 -11.15
C SER A 15 -5.91 -4.12 -9.75
N TRP A 16 -5.00 -4.88 -9.14
CA TRP A 16 -4.42 -4.52 -7.84
C TRP A 16 -3.56 -3.26 -7.92
N GLY A 17 -2.76 -3.09 -8.98
CA GLY A 17 -2.02 -1.85 -9.20
C GLY A 17 -2.93 -0.62 -9.26
N VAL A 18 -4.05 -0.71 -9.96
CA VAL A 18 -5.04 0.38 -10.03
C VAL A 18 -5.75 0.60 -8.69
N GLY A 19 -6.19 -0.48 -8.04
CA GLY A 19 -6.84 -0.42 -6.73
C GLY A 19 -5.95 0.24 -5.67
N ILE A 20 -4.69 -0.17 -5.58
CA ILE A 20 -3.72 0.40 -4.63
C ILE A 20 -3.46 1.87 -4.97
N GLY A 21 -3.30 2.23 -6.25
CA GLY A 21 -3.12 3.63 -6.66
C GLY A 21 -4.28 4.53 -6.23
N LEU A 22 -5.52 4.10 -6.47
CA LEU A 22 -6.71 4.82 -6.03
C LEU A 22 -6.85 4.84 -4.50
N PHE A 23 -6.43 3.79 -3.81
CA PHE A 23 -6.43 3.73 -2.35
C PHE A 23 -5.45 4.74 -1.74
N LEU A 24 -4.22 4.85 -2.25
CA LEU A 24 -3.27 5.89 -1.83
C LEU A 24 -3.81 7.30 -2.07
N MET A 25 -4.46 7.51 -3.22
CA MET A 25 -5.11 8.78 -3.52
C MET A 25 -6.21 9.09 -2.50
N PHE A 26 -7.01 8.09 -2.12
CA PHE A 26 -8.04 8.22 -1.09
C PHE A 26 -7.45 8.56 0.28
N ILE A 27 -6.37 7.88 0.71
CA ILE A 27 -5.63 8.22 1.95
C ILE A 27 -5.12 9.66 1.89
N GLY A 28 -4.57 10.08 0.75
CA GLY A 28 -4.11 11.45 0.54
C GLY A 28 -5.23 12.47 0.70
N PHE A 29 -6.42 12.21 0.16
CA PHE A 29 -7.59 13.07 0.39
C PHE A 29 -8.10 13.05 1.82
N ALA A 30 -8.02 11.91 2.51
CA ALA A 30 -8.40 11.79 3.91
C ALA A 30 -7.44 12.58 4.82
N ASN A 31 -6.13 12.44 4.63
CA ASN A 31 -5.10 13.18 5.34
C ASN A 31 -5.13 14.69 5.05
N ALA A 32 -5.66 15.08 3.88
CA ALA A 32 -5.91 16.47 3.51
C ALA A 32 -7.22 17.04 4.07
N GLU A 33 -8.02 16.24 4.79
CA GLU A 33 -9.38 16.58 5.24
C GLU A 33 -10.33 16.95 4.10
N ILE A 34 -10.04 16.52 2.86
CA ILE A 34 -10.93 16.67 1.70
C ILE A 34 -12.03 15.62 1.76
N ALA A 35 -11.65 14.38 2.10
CA ALA A 35 -12.56 13.27 2.35
C ALA A 35 -12.59 12.99 3.87
N VAL A 36 -13.73 13.17 4.52
CA VAL A 36 -13.85 12.94 5.97
C VAL A 36 -14.96 11.93 6.26
N ALA A 37 -14.86 11.26 7.40
CA ALA A 37 -15.89 10.32 7.83
C ALA A 37 -17.25 11.04 7.92
N GLY A 38 -18.26 10.47 7.26
CA GLY A 38 -19.62 10.98 7.29
C GLY A 38 -20.38 10.50 8.53
N VAL A 39 -21.49 11.17 8.83
CA VAL A 39 -22.50 10.71 9.80
C VAL A 39 -23.69 10.23 8.98
N GLY A 40 -24.02 8.94 9.05
CA GLY A 40 -25.07 8.31 8.23
C GLY A 40 -24.68 8.00 6.78
N VAL A 41 -23.53 8.47 6.31
CA VAL A 41 -22.90 8.06 5.04
C VAL A 41 -21.42 7.73 5.29
N PRO A 42 -20.79 6.78 4.56
CA PRO A 42 -19.42 6.37 4.83
C PRO A 42 -18.39 7.50 4.70
N VAL A 43 -18.52 8.35 3.68
CA VAL A 43 -17.60 9.46 3.39
C VAL A 43 -18.40 10.71 3.04
N LYS A 44 -18.02 11.86 3.60
CA LYS A 44 -18.52 13.18 3.23
C LYS A 44 -17.37 14.09 2.81
N VAL A 45 -17.68 15.14 2.06
CA VAL A 45 -16.71 16.20 1.78
C VAL A 45 -16.41 16.99 3.06
N GLY A 46 -15.14 17.27 3.31
CA GLY A 46 -14.72 18.15 4.41
C GLY A 46 -15.04 19.62 4.11
N ASP A 47 -14.76 20.50 5.08
CA ASP A 47 -14.90 21.95 4.84
C ASP A 47 -13.77 22.46 3.96
N LEU A 48 -14.02 22.53 2.65
CA LEU A 48 -13.04 23.00 1.66
C LEU A 48 -12.63 24.47 1.83
N ARG A 49 -13.37 25.25 2.65
CA ARG A 49 -13.01 26.64 2.98
C ARG A 49 -12.04 26.73 4.14
N SER A 50 -11.89 25.65 4.90
CA SER A 50 -10.94 25.61 6.00
C SER A 50 -9.50 25.59 5.48
N LEU A 51 -8.58 26.02 6.35
CA LEU A 51 -7.19 26.22 5.97
C LEU A 51 -6.50 24.92 5.51
N ARG A 52 -6.85 23.78 6.11
CA ARG A 52 -6.15 22.50 5.87
C ARG A 52 -6.40 21.94 4.45
N PRO A 53 -7.65 21.74 3.97
CA PRO A 53 -7.90 21.27 2.60
C PRO A 53 -7.43 22.25 1.53
N LEU A 54 -7.56 23.57 1.77
CA LEU A 54 -7.08 24.59 0.84
C LEU A 54 -5.57 24.49 0.65
N VAL A 55 -4.85 24.45 1.76
CA VAL A 55 -3.39 24.33 1.76
C VAL A 55 -2.96 22.99 1.15
N ALA A 56 -3.61 21.87 1.48
CA ALA A 56 -3.34 20.57 0.88
C ALA A 56 -3.57 20.55 -0.65
N THR A 57 -4.61 21.23 -1.13
CA THR A 57 -4.91 21.35 -2.56
C THR A 57 -3.83 22.15 -3.30
N VAL A 58 -3.44 23.30 -2.77
CA VAL A 58 -2.35 24.12 -3.33
C VAL A 58 -1.05 23.33 -3.36
N ARG A 59 -0.74 22.64 -2.27
CA ARG A 59 0.44 21.77 -2.12
C ARG A 59 0.44 20.64 -3.15
N THR A 60 -0.69 19.96 -3.34
CA THR A 60 -0.86 18.90 -4.35
C THR A 60 -0.64 19.42 -5.76
N ARG A 61 -1.19 20.59 -6.09
CA ARG A 61 -0.95 21.25 -7.39
C ARG A 61 0.52 21.58 -7.61
N ILE A 62 1.24 22.01 -6.57
CA ILE A 62 2.68 22.27 -6.64
C ILE A 62 3.46 20.97 -6.87
N THR A 63 3.23 19.94 -6.05
CA THR A 63 3.91 18.64 -6.19
C THR A 63 3.64 18.05 -7.57
N LEU A 64 2.40 18.12 -8.06
CA LEU A 64 2.04 17.68 -9.40
C LEU A 64 2.76 18.49 -10.48
N ALA A 65 2.83 19.82 -10.35
CA ALA A 65 3.54 20.67 -11.31
C ALA A 65 5.06 20.35 -11.37
N VAL A 66 5.68 20.10 -10.22
CA VAL A 66 7.10 19.69 -10.15
C VAL A 66 7.28 18.30 -10.77
N TYR A 67 6.35 17.37 -10.51
CA TYR A 67 6.35 16.04 -11.10
C TYR A 67 6.20 16.09 -12.64
N LEU A 68 5.25 16.89 -13.16
CA LEU A 68 5.05 17.07 -14.60
C LEU A 68 6.26 17.70 -15.30
N LYS A 69 7.05 18.50 -14.59
CA LYS A 69 8.32 19.05 -15.08
C LYS A 69 9.47 18.03 -15.09
N ARG A 70 9.23 16.78 -14.71
CA ARG A 70 10.21 15.68 -14.67
C ARG A 70 11.48 16.01 -13.88
N VAL A 71 11.33 16.80 -12.81
CA VAL A 71 12.45 17.10 -11.91
C VAL A 71 12.80 15.83 -11.12
N PRO A 72 14.08 15.41 -11.07
CA PRO A 72 14.49 14.25 -10.27
C PRO A 72 14.19 14.52 -8.79
N GLY A 73 13.55 13.56 -8.11
CA GLY A 73 13.10 13.74 -6.73
C GLY A 73 11.89 14.67 -6.58
N SER A 74 11.09 14.87 -7.62
CA SER A 74 9.91 15.75 -7.63
C SER A 74 8.95 15.55 -6.46
N ILE A 75 8.73 14.32 -6.04
CA ILE A 75 7.87 14.00 -4.89
C ILE A 75 8.51 14.46 -3.58
N LEU A 76 9.80 14.19 -3.38
CA LEU A 76 10.54 14.66 -2.20
C LEU A 76 10.59 16.19 -2.15
N LEU A 77 10.89 16.82 -3.28
CA LEU A 77 10.91 18.27 -3.40
C LEU A 77 9.52 18.86 -3.17
N GLY A 78 8.47 18.16 -3.61
CA GLY A 78 7.08 18.43 -3.24
C GLY A 78 6.89 18.40 -1.73
N ILE A 79 7.25 17.31 -1.04
CA ILE A 79 7.13 17.21 0.42
C ILE A 79 7.88 18.37 1.11
N LEU A 80 9.10 18.69 0.70
CA LEU A 80 9.88 19.79 1.29
C LEU A 80 9.25 21.17 1.06
N ILE A 81 8.83 21.48 -0.17
CA ILE A 81 8.14 22.75 -0.47
C ILE A 81 6.84 22.84 0.32
N THR A 82 6.08 21.75 0.37
CA THR A 82 4.79 21.72 1.05
C THR A 82 4.96 21.87 2.56
N MET A 83 6.01 21.30 3.13
CA MET A 83 6.44 21.50 4.52
C MET A 83 6.86 22.95 4.80
N ALA A 84 7.60 23.59 3.89
CA ALA A 84 7.99 24.99 4.02
C ALA A 84 6.78 25.94 3.97
N ILE A 85 5.84 25.71 3.04
CA ILE A 85 4.57 26.45 2.96
C ILE A 85 3.74 26.24 4.24
N ALA A 86 3.73 25.02 4.79
CA ALA A 86 3.06 24.72 6.04
C ALA A 86 3.56 25.58 7.20
N ALA A 87 4.88 25.65 7.34
CA ALA A 87 5.53 26.44 8.37
C ALA A 87 5.26 27.94 8.15
N ALA A 88 5.33 28.44 6.92
CA ALA A 88 5.11 29.85 6.59
C ALA A 88 3.68 30.33 6.86
N VAL A 89 2.68 29.45 6.70
CA VAL A 89 1.26 29.74 6.98
C VAL A 89 0.94 29.68 8.49
N GLY A 90 1.93 29.37 9.33
CA GLY A 90 1.77 29.35 10.78
C GLY A 90 1.04 28.11 11.31
N LEU A 91 0.99 27.02 10.54
CA LEU A 91 0.49 25.75 11.07
C LEU A 91 1.44 25.28 12.18
N PRO A 92 0.92 24.85 13.35
CA PRO A 92 1.76 24.41 14.45
C PRO A 92 2.64 23.25 14.01
N THR A 93 3.94 23.50 13.90
CA THR A 93 4.89 22.55 13.34
C THR A 93 5.46 21.63 14.41
N VAL A 94 5.67 22.14 15.62
CA VAL A 94 6.40 21.47 16.70
C VAL A 94 5.51 21.25 17.92
N HIS A 95 5.69 20.12 18.61
CA HIS A 95 5.12 19.87 19.94
C HIS A 95 5.78 20.77 21.00
N PRO A 96 5.00 21.49 21.84
CA PRO A 96 5.56 22.31 22.92
C PRO A 96 6.38 21.50 23.95
N GLU A 97 6.07 20.21 24.08
CA GLU A 97 6.69 19.28 25.06
C GLU A 97 7.66 18.29 24.39
N ALA A 98 8.18 18.61 23.20
CA ALA A 98 9.04 17.70 22.47
C ALA A 98 10.31 17.37 23.26
N GLN A 99 10.36 16.17 23.84
CA GLN A 99 11.56 15.63 24.45
C GLN A 99 12.41 14.94 23.38
N LEU A 100 13.73 15.17 23.44
CA LEU A 100 14.70 14.41 22.66
C LEU A 100 14.77 12.97 23.21
N GLY A 101 13.85 12.13 22.75
CA GLY A 101 13.83 10.70 23.05
C GLY A 101 14.40 9.91 21.88
N PHE A 102 15.43 9.10 22.15
CA PHE A 102 15.80 8.04 21.21
C PHE A 102 14.75 6.93 21.24
N PRO A 103 14.50 6.24 20.12
CA PRO A 103 13.60 5.09 20.11
C PRO A 103 14.06 4.06 21.14
N ASN A 104 13.20 3.73 22.10
CA ASN A 104 13.48 2.71 23.10
C ASN A 104 13.09 1.34 22.57
N TRP A 105 14.09 0.54 22.19
CA TRP A 105 13.89 -0.83 21.72
C TRP A 105 13.82 -1.84 22.87
N GLY A 106 14.15 -1.46 24.11
CA GLY A 106 14.34 -2.39 25.23
C GLY A 106 13.07 -3.13 25.67
N GLU A 107 11.90 -2.58 25.40
CA GLU A 107 10.61 -3.20 25.73
C GLU A 107 10.14 -4.24 24.72
N VAL A 108 10.68 -4.21 23.50
CA VAL A 108 10.12 -4.96 22.36
C VAL A 108 11.16 -5.87 21.70
N LEU A 109 12.43 -5.47 21.70
CA LEU A 109 13.51 -6.19 21.03
C LEU A 109 13.72 -7.58 21.65
N GLY A 110 13.52 -8.61 20.83
CA GLY A 110 13.71 -10.01 21.23
C GLY A 110 12.71 -10.53 22.27
N ARG A 111 11.65 -9.77 22.59
CA ARG A 111 10.57 -10.17 23.50
C ARG A 111 9.51 -11.03 22.80
N LEU A 112 9.96 -12.02 22.02
CA LEU A 112 9.10 -12.93 21.26
C LEU A 112 8.61 -14.07 22.16
N ASP A 113 7.31 -14.07 22.48
CA ASP A 113 6.66 -15.19 23.17
C ASP A 113 5.79 -16.01 22.21
N VAL A 114 6.46 -16.80 21.36
CA VAL A 114 5.77 -17.65 20.37
C VAL A 114 4.94 -18.74 21.04
N LEU A 115 5.46 -19.30 22.14
CA LEU A 115 4.78 -20.39 22.84
C LEU A 115 3.55 -19.88 23.59
N GLY A 116 3.65 -18.75 24.29
CA GLY A 116 2.51 -18.09 24.92
C GLY A 116 1.46 -17.67 23.89
N ALA A 117 1.88 -17.16 22.72
CA ALA A 117 0.95 -16.81 21.65
C ALA A 117 0.15 -18.01 21.11
N LEU A 118 0.76 -19.19 21.02
CA LEU A 118 0.09 -20.43 20.58
C LEU A 118 -0.78 -21.06 21.67
N MET A 119 -0.50 -20.80 22.94
CA MET A 119 -1.26 -21.30 24.08
C MET A 119 -2.55 -20.51 24.35
N VAL A 120 -2.70 -19.31 23.76
CA VAL A 120 -3.92 -18.51 23.83
C VAL A 120 -4.79 -18.84 22.61
N PRO A 121 -5.89 -19.62 22.76
CA PRO A 121 -6.67 -20.09 21.61
C PRO A 121 -7.27 -18.96 20.75
N GLN A 122 -7.52 -17.79 21.36
CA GLN A 122 -8.05 -16.60 20.69
C GLN A 122 -7.05 -15.94 19.74
N LEU A 123 -5.74 -16.15 19.96
CA LEU A 123 -4.70 -15.60 19.09
C LEU A 123 -4.50 -16.42 17.83
N ILE A 124 -4.82 -17.72 17.83
CA ILE A 124 -4.63 -18.59 16.67
C ILE A 124 -5.39 -18.07 15.43
N PRO A 125 -6.70 -17.74 15.50
CA PRO A 125 -7.41 -17.14 14.38
C PRO A 125 -6.81 -15.81 13.92
N ILE A 126 -6.33 -14.96 14.83
CA ILE A 126 -5.72 -13.67 14.52
C ILE A 126 -4.39 -13.86 13.79
N ILE A 127 -3.55 -14.81 14.24
CA ILE A 127 -2.28 -15.14 13.59
C ILE A 127 -2.53 -15.65 12.17
N VAL A 128 -3.49 -16.57 12.00
CA VAL A 128 -3.86 -17.10 10.68
C VAL A 128 -4.40 -15.96 9.80
N LEU A 129 -5.26 -15.09 10.34
CA LEU A 129 -5.78 -13.93 9.63
C LEU A 129 -4.66 -13.01 9.17
N LEU A 130 -3.77 -12.57 10.07
CA LEU A 130 -2.65 -11.68 9.75
C LEU A 130 -1.70 -12.31 8.74
N PHE A 131 -1.47 -13.61 8.82
CA PHE A 131 -0.69 -14.35 7.82
C PHE A 131 -1.36 -14.36 6.43
N LEU A 132 -2.68 -14.55 6.37
CA LEU A 132 -3.41 -14.47 5.11
C LEU A 132 -3.40 -13.04 4.55
N VAL A 133 -3.55 -12.05 5.43
CA VAL A 133 -3.45 -10.63 5.10
C VAL A 133 -2.09 -10.30 4.48
N ASP A 134 -1.02 -10.72 5.15
CA ASP A 134 0.38 -10.54 4.71
C ASP A 134 0.65 -11.21 3.35
N ILE A 135 0.22 -12.45 3.16
CA ILE A 135 0.38 -13.15 1.87
C ILE A 135 -0.27 -12.36 0.73
N PHE A 136 -1.50 -11.89 0.93
CA PHE A 136 -2.22 -11.18 -0.10
C PHE A 136 -1.66 -9.77 -0.32
N ASP A 137 -1.20 -9.08 0.72
CA ASP A 137 -0.57 -7.76 0.59
C ASP A 137 0.75 -7.83 -0.18
N THR A 138 1.65 -8.77 0.18
CA THR A 138 2.89 -9.02 -0.58
C THR A 138 2.57 -9.41 -2.02
N LEU A 139 1.56 -10.23 -2.24
CA LEU A 139 1.12 -10.61 -3.58
C LEU A 139 0.65 -9.39 -4.40
N GLY A 140 -0.20 -8.55 -3.81
CA GLY A 140 -0.75 -7.35 -4.43
C GLY A 140 0.32 -6.35 -4.81
N THR A 141 1.15 -6.00 -3.83
CA THR A 141 2.20 -4.98 -3.97
C THR A 141 3.28 -5.41 -4.96
N VAL A 142 3.77 -6.65 -4.86
CA VAL A 142 4.77 -7.19 -5.79
C VAL A 142 4.21 -7.27 -7.21
N ALA A 143 2.98 -7.72 -7.38
CA ALA A 143 2.34 -7.78 -8.69
C ALA A 143 2.09 -6.39 -9.30
N GLY A 144 1.61 -5.44 -8.49
CA GLY A 144 1.40 -4.05 -8.92
C GLY A 144 2.71 -3.37 -9.34
N LEU A 145 3.78 -3.55 -8.56
CA LEU A 145 5.11 -3.01 -8.88
C LEU A 145 5.73 -3.71 -10.07
N ALA A 146 5.64 -5.03 -10.19
CA ALA A 146 6.16 -5.76 -11.34
C ALA A 146 5.48 -5.30 -12.64
N ALA A 147 4.17 -5.06 -12.61
CA ALA A 147 3.41 -4.54 -13.73
C ALA A 147 3.80 -3.10 -14.12
N LYS A 148 4.14 -2.26 -13.14
CA LYS A 148 4.65 -0.90 -13.39
C LYS A 148 6.10 -0.92 -13.92
N ALA A 149 6.94 -1.78 -13.35
CA ALA A 149 8.37 -1.87 -13.65
C ALA A 149 8.71 -2.62 -14.94
N GLY A 150 7.77 -3.41 -15.47
CA GLY A 150 8.01 -4.28 -16.62
C GLY A 150 8.79 -5.55 -16.27
N TYR A 151 8.75 -6.00 -15.02
CA TYR A 151 9.36 -7.28 -14.58
C TYR A 151 8.40 -8.47 -14.75
N THR A 152 7.63 -8.45 -15.83
CA THR A 152 6.72 -9.52 -16.24
C THR A 152 7.27 -10.21 -17.47
N ASP A 153 7.15 -11.54 -17.54
CA ASP A 153 7.49 -12.32 -18.74
C ASP A 153 6.51 -12.03 -19.90
N GLU A 154 6.76 -12.62 -21.07
CA GLU A 154 5.91 -12.48 -22.27
C GLU A 154 4.45 -12.93 -22.03
N LYS A 155 4.20 -13.73 -21.00
CA LYS A 155 2.88 -14.20 -20.60
C LYS A 155 2.28 -13.34 -19.47
N GLY A 156 2.91 -12.22 -19.13
CA GLY A 156 2.49 -11.29 -18.09
C GLY A 156 2.74 -11.80 -16.66
N ARG A 157 3.52 -12.86 -16.46
CA ARG A 157 3.80 -13.45 -15.14
C ARG A 157 5.04 -12.82 -14.51
N ILE A 158 5.03 -12.67 -13.19
CA ILE A 158 6.11 -12.00 -12.45
C ILE A 158 7.39 -12.85 -12.49
N VAL A 159 8.50 -12.26 -12.94
CA VAL A 159 9.80 -12.93 -13.00
C VAL A 159 10.41 -13.03 -11.59
N GLY A 160 10.87 -14.22 -11.22
CA GLY A 160 11.65 -14.41 -9.98
C GLY A 160 10.85 -14.26 -8.68
N VAL A 161 9.52 -14.36 -8.74
CA VAL A 161 8.63 -14.16 -7.58
C VAL A 161 8.97 -15.05 -6.37
N ASP A 162 9.49 -16.24 -6.63
CA ASP A 162 9.93 -17.20 -5.62
C ASP A 162 10.98 -16.58 -4.68
N ARG A 163 11.95 -15.86 -5.24
CA ARG A 163 12.99 -15.15 -4.47
C ARG A 163 12.41 -13.98 -3.68
N VAL A 164 11.47 -13.25 -4.28
CA VAL A 164 10.81 -12.10 -3.64
C VAL A 164 10.10 -12.56 -2.36
N PHE A 165 9.35 -13.66 -2.41
CA PHE A 165 8.68 -14.20 -1.24
C PHE A 165 9.62 -14.69 -0.14
N HIS A 166 10.80 -15.22 -0.50
CA HIS A 166 11.78 -15.62 0.49
C HIS A 166 12.37 -14.41 1.20
N VAL A 167 12.70 -13.35 0.46
CA VAL A 167 13.20 -12.09 1.04
C VAL A 167 12.14 -11.44 1.93
N ASP A 168 10.89 -11.40 1.46
CA ASP A 168 9.74 -10.88 2.21
C ASP A 168 9.49 -11.64 3.53
N ALA A 169 9.48 -12.98 3.49
CA ALA A 169 9.33 -13.79 4.69
C ALA A 169 10.48 -13.59 5.68
N LEU A 170 11.72 -13.48 5.19
CA LEU A 170 12.87 -13.16 6.03
C LEU A 170 12.73 -11.75 6.63
N ALA A 171 12.39 -10.75 5.83
CA ALA A 171 12.22 -9.37 6.28
C ALA A 171 11.14 -9.24 7.35
N THR A 172 10.01 -9.93 7.20
CA THR A 172 8.92 -9.96 8.20
C THR A 172 9.32 -10.72 9.46
N THR A 173 10.03 -11.85 9.33
CA THR A 173 10.52 -12.60 10.50
C THR A 173 11.53 -11.80 11.31
N PHE A 174 12.48 -11.14 10.64
CA PHE A 174 13.42 -10.22 11.31
C PHE A 174 12.70 -9.01 11.88
N GLY A 175 11.73 -8.43 11.15
CA GLY A 175 10.91 -7.31 11.61
C GLY A 175 10.21 -7.61 12.94
N ALA A 176 9.65 -8.82 13.09
CA ALA A 176 9.02 -9.27 14.32
C ALA A 176 9.98 -9.29 15.53
N VAL A 177 11.28 -9.57 15.33
CA VAL A 177 12.29 -9.52 16.41
C VAL A 177 12.49 -8.09 16.93
N PHE A 178 12.39 -7.10 16.04
CA PHE A 178 12.42 -5.68 16.39
C PHE A 178 11.04 -5.14 16.80
N GLY A 179 10.00 -5.99 16.77
CA GLY A 179 8.61 -5.67 17.06
C GLY A 179 7.99 -4.60 16.17
N THR A 180 8.43 -4.53 14.91
CA THR A 180 7.73 -3.77 13.88
C THR A 180 6.55 -4.58 13.33
N SER A 181 5.62 -3.89 12.66
CA SER A 181 4.60 -4.52 11.82
C SER A 181 5.23 -5.33 10.68
N THR A 182 4.41 -6.09 9.95
CA THR A 182 4.84 -6.84 8.76
C THR A 182 5.60 -5.95 7.80
N THR A 183 6.77 -6.42 7.37
CA THR A 183 7.70 -5.67 6.53
C THR A 183 7.60 -6.22 5.12
N GLY A 184 7.19 -5.38 4.18
CA GLY A 184 6.91 -5.81 2.82
C GLY A 184 7.43 -4.85 1.76
N THR A 185 7.00 -5.09 0.53
CA THR A 185 7.36 -4.25 -0.61
C THR A 185 6.47 -3.00 -0.64
N TYR A 186 7.08 -1.82 -0.56
CA TYR A 186 6.34 -0.54 -0.58
C TYR A 186 5.92 -0.16 -2.00
N ILE A 187 4.64 0.13 -2.19
CA ILE A 187 4.09 0.54 -3.48
C ILE A 187 4.65 1.89 -3.96
N GLU A 188 5.03 2.75 -3.03
CA GLU A 188 5.70 4.03 -3.26
C GLU A 188 7.01 3.87 -4.03
N SER A 189 7.62 2.68 -3.96
CA SER A 189 8.80 2.30 -4.75
C SER A 189 8.57 2.40 -6.26
N ALA A 190 7.31 2.42 -6.72
CA ALA A 190 6.95 2.67 -8.12
C ALA A 190 7.59 3.97 -8.65
N THR A 191 7.70 4.99 -7.79
CA THR A 191 8.30 6.28 -8.14
C THR A 191 9.82 6.21 -8.25
N GLY A 192 10.46 5.39 -7.40
CA GLY A 192 11.88 5.07 -7.50
C GLY A 192 12.21 4.30 -8.78
N ILE A 193 11.34 3.37 -9.18
CA ILE A 193 11.45 2.61 -10.43
C ILE A 193 11.32 3.54 -11.64
N GLU A 194 10.38 4.48 -11.60
CA GLU A 194 10.19 5.50 -12.64
C GLU A 194 11.39 6.44 -12.75
N ALA A 195 12.03 6.77 -11.62
CA ALA A 195 13.27 7.54 -11.57
C ALA A 195 14.52 6.74 -12.04
N GLY A 196 14.37 5.46 -12.38
CA GLY A 196 15.44 4.61 -12.92
C GLY A 196 16.03 3.59 -11.93
N GLY A 197 15.51 3.51 -10.70
CA GLY A 197 15.88 2.51 -9.70
C GLY A 197 15.43 1.10 -10.08
N LYS A 198 16.27 0.38 -10.83
CA LYS A 198 15.98 -0.96 -11.39
C LYS A 198 16.93 -2.05 -10.90
N THR A 199 17.75 -1.77 -9.89
CA THR A 199 18.71 -2.73 -9.34
C THR A 199 18.49 -2.93 -7.84
N GLY A 200 18.86 -4.09 -7.32
CA GLY A 200 18.83 -4.35 -5.88
C GLY A 200 19.73 -3.42 -5.06
N LEU A 201 20.77 -2.85 -5.70
CA LEU A 201 21.63 -1.84 -5.07
C LEU A 201 20.83 -0.60 -4.65
N THR A 202 19.83 -0.20 -5.43
CA THR A 202 18.94 0.91 -5.06
C THR A 202 18.25 0.61 -3.72
N SER A 203 17.67 -0.59 -3.56
CA SER A 203 17.02 -0.99 -2.31
C SER A 203 17.99 -1.04 -1.13
N VAL A 204 19.22 -1.54 -1.33
CA VAL A 204 20.26 -1.59 -0.29
C VAL A 204 20.68 -0.19 0.15
N VAL A 205 20.95 0.70 -0.82
CA VAL A 205 21.32 2.09 -0.53
C VAL A 205 20.18 2.80 0.19
N THR A 206 18.93 2.64 -0.25
CA THR A 206 17.76 3.18 0.44
C THR A 206 17.69 2.67 1.89
N GLY A 207 17.88 1.37 2.12
CA GLY A 207 17.91 0.80 3.48
C GLY A 207 19.02 1.39 4.36
N ILE A 208 20.24 1.55 3.83
CA ILE A 208 21.36 2.17 4.55
C ILE A 208 21.03 3.63 4.88
N LEU A 209 20.46 4.39 3.94
CA LEU A 209 20.07 5.77 4.18
C LEU A 209 19.00 5.87 5.28
N PHE A 210 18.02 4.95 5.32
CA PHE A 210 17.06 4.88 6.42
C PHE A 210 17.73 4.59 7.77
N LEU A 211 18.74 3.73 7.83
CA LEU A 211 19.54 3.51 9.05
C LEU A 211 20.31 4.77 9.47
N VAL A 212 20.89 5.48 8.50
CA VAL A 212 21.57 6.77 8.74
C VAL A 212 20.58 7.85 9.21
N CYS A 213 19.28 7.70 8.94
CA CYS A 213 18.25 8.58 9.47
C CYS A 213 17.85 8.30 10.92
N LEU A 214 18.31 7.22 11.57
CA LEU A 214 17.96 6.94 12.98
C LEU A 214 18.32 8.08 13.95
N PRO A 215 19.49 8.75 13.85
CA PRO A 215 19.79 9.93 14.67
C PRO A 215 18.91 11.15 14.37
N LEU A 216 18.20 11.18 13.24
CA LEU A 216 17.25 12.23 12.88
C LEU A 216 15.86 11.99 13.50
N VAL A 217 15.57 10.78 13.98
CA VAL A 217 14.25 10.43 14.56
C VAL A 217 13.83 11.37 15.70
N PRO A 218 14.70 11.74 16.66
CA PRO A 218 14.33 12.68 17.73
C PRO A 218 13.94 14.07 17.22
N PHE A 219 14.42 14.48 16.03
CA PHE A 219 14.03 15.76 15.42
C PHE A 219 12.70 15.65 14.68
N ILE A 220 12.44 14.51 14.04
CA ILE A 220 11.17 14.24 13.35
C ILE A 220 10.04 14.07 14.37
N SER A 221 10.28 13.45 15.52
CA SER A 221 9.29 13.30 16.59
C SER A 221 8.91 14.62 17.27
N MET A 222 9.71 15.68 17.11
CA MET A 222 9.31 17.03 17.52
C MET A 222 8.15 17.56 16.67
N LEU A 223 8.03 17.09 15.42
CA LEU A 223 7.00 17.55 14.51
C LEU A 223 5.64 16.96 14.88
N LYS A 224 4.58 17.75 14.77
CA LYS A 224 3.22 17.26 15.04
C LYS A 224 2.81 16.16 14.05
N PRO A 225 2.19 15.05 14.49
CA PRO A 225 1.65 14.03 13.60
C PRO A 225 0.67 14.58 12.56
N GLU A 226 -0.17 15.56 12.94
CA GLU A 226 -1.10 16.18 11.98
C GLU A 226 -0.36 16.99 10.91
N PHE A 227 0.80 17.54 11.25
CA PHE A 227 1.63 18.26 10.30
C PHE A 227 2.30 17.31 9.29
N LEU A 228 2.83 16.17 9.77
CA LEU A 228 3.45 15.15 8.92
C LEU A 228 2.45 14.50 7.97
N THR A 229 1.25 14.16 8.47
CA THR A 229 0.17 13.60 7.64
C THR A 229 -0.28 14.59 6.55
N LEU A 230 -0.42 15.87 6.88
CA LEU A 230 -0.75 16.93 5.91
C LEU A 230 0.39 17.19 4.90
N ALA A 231 1.65 17.02 5.31
CA ALA A 231 2.82 17.15 4.43
C ALA A 231 2.97 15.94 3.48
N GLY A 232 2.59 14.75 3.93
CA GLY A 232 2.61 13.52 3.12
C GLY A 232 1.42 13.38 2.15
N ALA A 233 0.27 14.00 2.46
CA ALA A 233 -0.95 13.91 1.64
C ALA A 233 -0.75 14.23 0.14
N PRO A 234 -0.07 15.34 -0.25
CA PRO A 234 0.23 15.64 -1.65
C PRO A 234 1.02 14.55 -2.38
N ALA A 235 1.96 13.91 -1.69
CA ALA A 235 2.77 12.84 -2.26
C ALA A 235 1.89 11.63 -2.57
N LEU A 236 1.05 11.20 -1.62
CA LEU A 236 0.13 10.08 -1.81
C LEU A 236 -0.85 10.30 -2.97
N ILE A 237 -1.40 11.52 -3.09
CA ILE A 237 -2.29 11.88 -4.21
C ILE A 237 -1.56 11.77 -5.54
N VAL A 238 -0.36 12.35 -5.65
CA VAL A 238 0.42 12.31 -6.90
C VAL A 238 0.85 10.89 -7.25
N VAL A 239 1.33 10.10 -6.27
CA VAL A 239 1.68 8.69 -6.50
C VAL A 239 0.48 7.89 -6.99
N GLY A 240 -0.69 8.08 -6.36
CA GLY A 240 -1.93 7.43 -6.78
C GLY A 240 -2.31 7.77 -8.22
N ILE A 241 -2.22 9.05 -8.61
CA ILE A 241 -2.45 9.50 -10.00
C ILE A 241 -1.47 8.83 -10.97
N VAL A 242 -0.19 8.73 -10.61
CA VAL A 242 0.84 8.10 -11.46
C VAL A 242 0.61 6.60 -11.62
N MET A 243 0.04 5.95 -10.61
CA MET A 243 -0.34 4.54 -10.66
C MET A 243 -1.58 4.28 -11.52
N LEU A 244 -2.45 5.26 -11.73
CA LEU A 244 -3.59 5.12 -12.66
C LEU A 244 -3.17 4.84 -14.10
N SER A 245 -1.90 5.11 -14.47
CA SER A 245 -1.38 4.73 -15.79
C SER A 245 -1.47 3.22 -16.05
N VAL A 246 -1.63 2.38 -15.02
CA VAL A 246 -1.80 0.93 -15.15
C VAL A 246 -3.12 0.59 -15.86
N LEU A 247 -4.15 1.44 -15.76
CA LEU A 247 -5.42 1.27 -16.48
C LEU A 247 -5.25 1.19 -18.00
N SER A 248 -4.26 1.88 -18.57
CA SER A 248 -4.04 1.87 -20.02
C SER A 248 -3.56 0.52 -20.56
N LYS A 249 -3.13 -0.39 -19.68
CA LYS A 249 -2.71 -1.75 -20.02
C LYS A 249 -3.86 -2.76 -19.95
N MET A 250 -5.04 -2.36 -19.46
CA MET A 250 -6.18 -3.25 -19.26
C MET A 250 -7.17 -3.16 -20.43
N ASN A 251 -7.81 -4.28 -20.76
CA ASN A 251 -8.94 -4.27 -21.68
C ASN A 251 -10.25 -4.01 -20.89
N LEU A 252 -10.74 -2.78 -20.97
CA LEU A 252 -11.96 -2.35 -20.26
C LEU A 252 -13.27 -2.80 -20.94
N GLU A 253 -13.19 -3.51 -22.07
CA GLU A 253 -14.35 -4.14 -22.70
C GLU A 253 -14.54 -5.59 -22.25
N ASP A 254 -13.50 -6.24 -21.69
CA ASP A 254 -13.57 -7.62 -21.25
C ASP A 254 -14.16 -7.71 -19.81
N PRO A 255 -15.34 -8.31 -19.61
CA PRO A 255 -15.96 -8.43 -18.29
C PRO A 255 -15.09 -9.23 -17.30
N THR A 256 -14.24 -10.14 -17.79
CA THR A 256 -13.30 -10.91 -16.96
C THR A 256 -12.17 -10.06 -16.38
N GLN A 257 -12.00 -8.82 -16.87
CA GLN A 257 -11.06 -7.83 -16.34
C GLN A 257 -11.76 -6.71 -15.56
N VAL A 258 -12.86 -6.18 -16.12
CA VAL A 258 -13.60 -5.05 -15.54
C VAL A 258 -14.22 -5.39 -14.19
N ILE A 259 -14.83 -6.58 -14.06
CA ILE A 259 -15.51 -6.96 -12.83
C ILE A 259 -14.49 -7.16 -11.69
N PRO A 260 -13.39 -7.93 -11.85
CA PRO A 260 -12.36 -8.03 -10.83
C PRO A 260 -11.72 -6.67 -10.49
N LEU A 261 -11.52 -5.78 -11.47
CA LEU A 261 -11.06 -4.42 -11.23
C LEU A 261 -12.03 -3.65 -10.33
N ALA A 262 -13.31 -3.62 -10.68
CA ALA A 262 -14.34 -2.90 -9.92
C ALA A 262 -14.47 -3.44 -8.49
N VAL A 263 -14.43 -4.77 -8.33
CA VAL A 263 -14.45 -5.45 -7.02
C VAL A 263 -13.20 -5.11 -6.22
N THR A 264 -12.02 -5.14 -6.84
CA THR A 264 -10.75 -4.75 -6.21
C THR A 264 -10.88 -3.33 -5.65
N VAL A 265 -11.15 -2.37 -6.53
CA VAL A 265 -11.21 -0.93 -6.19
C VAL A 265 -12.28 -0.66 -5.14
N GLY A 266 -13.47 -1.23 -5.32
CA GLY A 266 -14.61 -1.04 -4.43
C GLY A 266 -14.31 -1.51 -3.02
N PHE A 267 -13.83 -2.74 -2.85
CA PHE A 267 -13.47 -3.25 -1.53
C PHE A 267 -12.29 -2.47 -0.93
N MET A 268 -11.22 -2.19 -1.68
CA MET A 268 -10.07 -1.45 -1.14
C MET A 268 -10.46 -0.09 -0.58
N ILE A 269 -11.24 0.69 -1.34
CA ILE A 269 -11.60 2.06 -0.95
C ILE A 269 -12.71 2.05 0.10
N PHE A 270 -13.81 1.34 -0.15
CA PHE A 270 -15.00 1.44 0.70
C PHE A 270 -14.89 0.67 2.02
N THR A 271 -14.00 -0.31 2.11
CA THR A 271 -13.70 -1.02 3.36
C THR A 271 -12.38 -0.56 4.00
N TYR A 272 -11.69 0.39 3.37
CA TYR A 272 -10.36 0.88 3.78
C TYR A 272 -9.34 -0.26 4.01
N ASN A 273 -9.38 -1.29 3.17
CA ASN A 273 -8.61 -2.52 3.37
C ASN A 273 -8.11 -3.10 2.04
N ILE A 274 -6.80 -2.98 1.79
CA ILE A 274 -6.12 -3.48 0.59
C ILE A 274 -6.34 -4.99 0.45
N THR A 275 -6.14 -5.74 1.52
CA THR A 275 -6.24 -7.19 1.53
C THR A 275 -7.63 -7.69 1.15
N LEU A 276 -8.69 -7.09 1.70
CA LEU A 276 -10.06 -7.47 1.35
C LEU A 276 -10.34 -7.22 -0.13
N GLY A 277 -9.81 -6.14 -0.71
CA GLY A 277 -9.92 -5.92 -2.15
C GLY A 277 -9.20 -6.96 -3.00
N ILE A 278 -7.99 -7.35 -2.61
CA ILE A 278 -7.23 -8.41 -3.28
C ILE A 278 -7.98 -9.74 -3.18
N ALA A 279 -8.40 -10.12 -1.98
CA ALA A 279 -9.14 -11.36 -1.73
C ALA A 279 -10.47 -11.41 -2.50
N ALA A 280 -11.25 -10.31 -2.51
CA ALA A 280 -12.51 -10.22 -3.24
C ALA A 280 -12.30 -10.44 -4.74
N SER A 281 -11.25 -9.83 -5.30
CA SER A 281 -10.95 -9.95 -6.72
C SER A 281 -10.45 -11.35 -7.11
N LEU A 282 -9.70 -12.01 -6.23
CA LEU A 282 -9.27 -13.40 -6.40
C LEU A 282 -10.46 -14.37 -6.42
N VAL A 283 -11.51 -14.06 -5.65
CA VAL A 283 -12.79 -14.80 -5.70
C VAL A 283 -13.57 -14.45 -6.96
N ALA A 284 -13.66 -13.17 -7.31
CA ALA A 284 -14.47 -12.69 -8.42
C ALA A 284 -13.96 -13.17 -9.79
N TYR A 285 -12.64 -13.15 -10.03
CA TYR A 285 -12.05 -13.52 -11.32
C TYR A 285 -12.47 -14.92 -11.81
N PRO A 286 -12.24 -16.02 -11.07
CA PRO A 286 -12.61 -17.35 -11.54
C PRO A 286 -14.13 -17.52 -11.69
N LEU A 287 -14.93 -16.88 -10.82
CA LEU A 287 -16.39 -16.92 -10.91
C LEU A 287 -16.90 -16.24 -12.19
N VAL A 288 -16.36 -15.06 -12.51
CA VAL A 288 -16.71 -14.33 -13.73
C VAL A 288 -16.22 -15.09 -14.97
N ALA A 289 -14.99 -15.59 -14.95
CA ALA A 289 -14.45 -16.40 -16.05
C ALA A 289 -15.31 -17.65 -16.28
N ALA A 290 -15.80 -18.29 -15.22
CA ALA A 290 -16.73 -19.42 -15.33
C ALA A 290 -18.08 -19.01 -15.91
N ALA A 291 -18.65 -17.88 -15.48
CA ALA A 291 -19.93 -17.37 -15.98
C ALA A 291 -19.88 -17.03 -17.48
N VAL A 292 -18.73 -16.55 -17.98
CA VAL A 292 -18.50 -16.25 -19.40
C VAL A 292 -18.14 -17.52 -20.21
N GLY A 293 -18.07 -18.69 -19.58
CA GLY A 293 -17.75 -19.96 -20.24
C GLY A 293 -16.25 -20.21 -20.43
N ARG A 294 -15.38 -19.37 -19.87
CA ARG A 294 -13.90 -19.43 -19.94
C ARG A 294 -13.28 -20.12 -18.72
N ALA A 295 -14.04 -20.94 -17.99
CA ALA A 295 -13.56 -21.63 -16.78
C ALA A 295 -12.28 -22.45 -17.01
N ARG A 296 -12.11 -23.03 -18.21
CA ARG A 296 -10.95 -23.87 -18.57
C ARG A 296 -9.66 -23.08 -18.81
N GLU A 297 -9.75 -21.77 -19.02
CA GLU A 297 -8.58 -20.90 -19.16
C GLU A 297 -8.00 -20.51 -17.79
N VAL A 298 -8.76 -20.70 -16.72
CA VAL A 298 -8.34 -20.36 -15.36
C VAL A 298 -7.44 -21.47 -14.81
N HIS A 299 -6.24 -21.08 -14.38
CA HIS A 299 -5.31 -22.03 -13.76
C HIS A 299 -5.91 -22.63 -12.46
N PRO A 300 -5.76 -23.94 -12.19
CA PRO A 300 -6.35 -24.58 -11.00
C PRO A 300 -5.96 -23.93 -9.67
N VAL A 301 -4.75 -23.37 -9.59
CA VAL A 301 -4.26 -22.67 -8.40
C VAL A 301 -4.99 -21.34 -8.18
N ALA A 302 -5.50 -20.67 -9.22
CA ALA A 302 -6.33 -19.47 -9.04
C ALA A 302 -7.67 -19.82 -8.37
N TRP A 303 -8.23 -21.00 -8.64
CA TRP A 303 -9.39 -21.51 -7.90
C TRP A 303 -9.07 -21.78 -6.42
N ALA A 304 -7.89 -22.35 -6.14
CA ALA A 304 -7.44 -22.53 -4.75
C ALA A 304 -7.25 -21.18 -4.03
N MET A 305 -6.74 -20.16 -4.73
CA MET A 305 -6.61 -18.80 -4.20
C MET A 305 -7.97 -18.13 -3.97
N ALA A 306 -8.96 -18.40 -4.83
CA ALA A 306 -10.34 -17.96 -4.59
C ALA A 306 -10.92 -18.58 -3.32
N VAL A 307 -10.72 -19.87 -3.10
CA VAL A 307 -11.14 -20.53 -1.85
C VAL A 307 -10.45 -19.88 -0.65
N LEU A 308 -9.15 -19.60 -0.74
CA LEU A 308 -8.41 -18.94 0.33
C LEU A 308 -8.91 -17.51 0.60
N GLY A 309 -9.20 -16.74 -0.45
CA GLY A 309 -9.81 -15.42 -0.33
C GLY A 309 -11.20 -15.47 0.29
N PHE A 310 -11.99 -16.49 -0.05
CA PHE A 310 -13.30 -16.72 0.57
C PHE A 310 -13.18 -17.07 2.06
N VAL A 311 -12.22 -17.91 2.44
CA VAL A 311 -11.92 -18.23 3.84
C VAL A 311 -11.53 -16.96 4.61
N LEU A 312 -10.75 -16.06 4.01
CA LEU A 312 -10.43 -14.77 4.62
C LEU A 312 -11.70 -13.99 4.97
N PHE A 313 -12.68 -13.92 4.07
CA PHE A 313 -13.96 -13.25 4.36
C PHE A 313 -14.70 -13.92 5.51
N VAL A 314 -14.80 -15.25 5.50
CA VAL A 314 -15.51 -15.99 6.57
C VAL A 314 -14.85 -15.81 7.94
N MET A 315 -13.52 -15.79 7.98
CA MET A 315 -12.73 -15.66 9.21
C MET A 315 -12.50 -14.20 9.62
N TYR A 316 -12.89 -13.24 8.78
CA TYR A 316 -12.65 -11.83 9.06
C TYR A 316 -13.47 -11.43 10.30
N PRO A 317 -12.85 -10.79 11.31
CA PRO A 317 -13.56 -10.31 12.48
C PRO A 317 -14.40 -9.10 12.07
N TYR A 318 -15.64 -9.36 11.65
CA TYR A 318 -16.66 -8.34 11.49
C TYR A 318 -16.98 -7.82 12.88
N GLY A 319 -16.47 -6.63 13.21
CA GLY A 319 -16.61 -6.04 14.54
C GLY A 319 -18.03 -6.15 15.07
N SER A 320 -18.17 -6.79 16.23
CA SER A 320 -19.35 -6.80 17.09
C SER A 320 -19.11 -5.90 18.28
#